data_AF-A0A4R6T6Z8-F1
#
_entry.id   AF-A0A4R6T6Z8-F1
#
_cell.length_a   1.000
_cell.length_b   1.000
_cell.length_c   1.000
_cell.angle_alpha   90.00
_cell.angle_beta   90.00
_cell.angle_gamma   90.00
#
_symmetry.space_group_name_H-M   'P 1'
#
loop_
_entity.id
_entity.type
_entity.pdbx_description
1 polymer ?
#
loop_
_entity_poly.entity_id
_entity_poly.type
_entity_poly.pdbx_seq_one_letter_code
_entity_poly.pdbx_strand_id
1 'polypeptide(L)'
;MSRTSSPASILSGPILISLSFGTLAFWFIGTFFDVYQVAFIGAIYELLWLPFLVMLFGLPILTFFLWKSSKYSTKSLYFYALMISTATLLVFLLVESNK
;
A
#
# COMPACT_ATOMS: atom_id res chain seq x y z
N MET A 1 33.67 6.30 -6.04
CA MET A 1 32.41 6.10 -6.81
C MET A 1 31.27 6.52 -5.91
N SER A 2 30.90 7.81 -5.93
CA SER A 2 29.87 8.36 -5.05
C SER A 2 28.48 7.96 -5.58
N ARG A 3 27.77 7.13 -4.81
CA ARG A 3 26.32 6.94 -5.02
C ARG A 3 25.66 8.26 -4.64
N THR A 4 25.38 9.10 -5.62
CA THR A 4 24.48 10.23 -5.42
C THR A 4 23.09 9.64 -5.14
N SER A 5 22.67 9.66 -3.87
CA SER A 5 21.32 9.32 -3.48
C SER A 5 20.40 10.42 -4.02
N SER A 6 19.98 10.26 -5.27
CA SER A 6 18.86 11.03 -5.83
C SER A 6 17.68 10.93 -4.85
N PRO A 7 16.88 11.97 -4.61
CA PRO A 7 15.71 11.90 -3.73
C PRO A 7 14.69 10.83 -4.15
N ALA A 8 14.77 10.34 -5.39
CA ALA A 8 14.06 9.14 -5.87
C ALA A 8 14.58 7.80 -5.30
N SER A 9 15.65 7.80 -4.50
CA SER A 9 16.27 6.59 -3.92
C SER A 9 15.47 5.97 -2.77
N ILE A 10 14.56 6.73 -2.16
CA ILE A 10 13.69 6.24 -1.08
C ILE A 10 12.53 5.40 -1.64
N LEU A 11 12.08 5.68 -2.87
CA LEU A 11 10.98 4.97 -3.53
C LEU A 11 11.50 3.79 -4.37
N SER A 12 12.28 2.90 -3.74
CA SER A 12 12.77 1.70 -4.40
C SER A 12 11.67 0.64 -4.54
N GLY A 13 11.78 -0.23 -5.55
CA GLY A 13 10.83 -1.32 -5.79
C GLY A 13 10.52 -2.18 -4.55
N PRO A 14 11.52 -2.65 -3.78
CA PRO A 14 11.29 -3.42 -2.56
C PRO A 14 10.51 -2.67 -1.47
N ILE A 15 10.76 -1.36 -1.32
CA ILE A 15 10.07 -0.52 -0.33
C ILE A 15 8.58 -0.40 -0.70
N LEU A 16 8.29 -0.17 -1.98
CA LEU A 16 6.90 -0.08 -2.46
C LEU A 16 6.15 -1.40 -2.29
N ILE A 17 6.79 -2.54 -2.59
CA ILE A 17 6.20 -3.86 -2.33
C ILE A 17 5.91 -4.04 -0.83
N SER A 18 6.87 -3.68 0.03
CA SER A 18 6.70 -3.79 1.48
C SER A 18 5.55 -2.93 1.99
N LEU A 19 5.42 -1.70 1.48
CA LEU A 19 4.29 -0.81 1.75
C LEU A 19 2.97 -1.42 1.26
N SER A 20 2.91 -1.93 0.03
CA SER A 20 1.70 -2.58 -0.50
C SER A 20 1.24 -3.77 0.34
N PHE A 21 2.17 -4.62 0.78
CA PHE A 21 1.85 -5.72 1.70
C PHE A 21 1.43 -5.21 3.09
N GLY A 22 2.06 -4.17 3.60
CA GLY A 22 1.68 -3.52 4.86
C GLY A 22 0.25 -2.96 4.81
N THR A 23 -0.10 -2.28 3.72
CA THR A 23 -1.46 -1.77 3.48
C THR A 23 -2.47 -2.91 3.43
N LEU A 24 -2.17 -4.00 2.71
CA LEU A 24 -3.03 -5.19 2.67
C LEU A 24 -3.21 -5.83 4.05
N ALA A 25 -2.12 -6.02 4.79
CA ALA A 25 -2.14 -6.62 6.12
C ALA A 25 -2.92 -5.77 7.13
N PHE A 26 -2.73 -4.44 7.10
CA PHE A 26 -3.46 -3.51 7.96
C PHE A 26 -4.98 -3.64 7.77
N TRP A 27 -5.44 -3.61 6.52
CA TRP A 27 -6.85 -3.76 6.21
C TRP A 27 -7.41 -5.12 6.62
N PHE A 28 -6.65 -6.18 6.35
CA PHE A 28 -7.05 -7.54 6.74
C PHE A 28 -7.20 -7.66 8.25
N ILE A 29 -6.25 -7.13 9.04
CA ILE A 29 -6.31 -7.19 10.49
C ILE A 29 -7.57 -6.49 11.00
N GLY A 30 -7.85 -5.26 10.58
CA GLY A 30 -9.03 -4.55 11.07
C GLY A 30 -10.37 -5.07 10.55
N THR A 31 -10.38 -5.87 9.47
CA THR A 31 -11.60 -6.51 8.96
C THR A 31 -11.92 -7.80 9.71
N PHE A 32 -10.91 -8.59 10.07
CA PHE A 32 -11.11 -9.91 10.68
C PHE A 32 -10.96 -9.93 12.21
N PHE A 33 -10.24 -8.98 12.79
CA PHE A 33 -10.05 -8.88 14.24
C PHE A 33 -10.84 -7.71 14.81
N ASP A 34 -11.48 -7.97 15.95
CA ASP A 34 -12.13 -6.93 16.74
C ASP A 34 -11.08 -6.08 17.48
N VAL A 35 -10.52 -5.11 16.77
CA VAL A 35 -9.53 -4.15 17.29
C VAL A 35 -10.12 -3.19 18.32
N TYR A 36 -11.45 -3.18 18.50
CA TYR A 36 -12.15 -2.32 19.45
C TYR A 36 -12.28 -2.94 20.85
N GLN A 37 -11.89 -4.20 21.04
CA GLN A 37 -11.88 -4.82 22.37
C GLN A 37 -10.93 -4.13 23.36
N VAL A 38 -9.86 -3.53 22.85
CA VAL A 38 -8.87 -2.80 23.66
C VAL A 38 -8.86 -1.36 23.21
N ALA A 39 -9.34 -0.44 24.06
CA ALA A 39 -9.49 0.98 23.74
C ALA A 39 -8.21 1.64 23.19
N PHE A 40 -7.04 1.25 23.71
CA PHE A 40 -5.74 1.75 23.22
C PHE A 40 -5.43 1.28 21.79
N ILE A 41 -5.72 0.01 21.47
CA ILE A 41 -5.48 -0.55 20.12
C ILE A 41 -6.47 0.08 19.13
N GLY A 42 -7.74 0.22 19.52
CA GLY A 42 -8.76 0.90 18.73
C GLY A 42 -8.36 2.33 18.37
N ALA A 43 -7.87 3.11 19.34
CA ALA A 43 -7.43 4.49 19.09
C ALA A 43 -6.22 4.57 18.12
N ILE A 44 -5.25 3.65 18.24
CA ILE A 44 -4.12 3.57 17.29
C ILE A 44 -4.62 3.21 15.88
N TYR A 45 -5.56 2.26 15.80
CA TYR A 45 -6.14 1.81 14.54
C TYR A 45 -6.89 2.94 13.83
N GLU A 46 -7.70 3.72 14.56
CA GLU A 46 -8.39 4.90 14.03
C GLU A 46 -7.42 5.97 13.54
N LEU A 47 -6.33 6.23 14.28
CA LEU A 47 -5.31 7.18 13.85
C LEU A 47 -4.61 6.74 12.56
N LEU A 48 -4.35 5.44 12.42
CA LEU A 48 -3.72 4.83 11.23
C LEU A 48 -4.68 4.69 10.05
N TRP A 49 -5.98 4.79 10.25
CA TRP A 49 -7.00 4.65 9.21
C TRP A 49 -6.86 5.70 8.10
N LEU A 50 -6.61 6.96 8.47
CA LEU A 50 -6.39 8.05 7.49
C LEU A 50 -5.13 7.83 6.64
N PRO A 51 -3.94 7.59 7.24
CA PRO A 51 -2.75 7.20 6.48
C PRO A 51 -2.99 5.99 5.58
N PHE A 52 -3.73 4.99 6.06
CA PHE A 52 -4.09 3.82 5.27
C PHE A 52 -4.89 4.19 4.03
N LEU A 53 -5.93 5.04 4.13
CA LEU A 53 -6.70 5.52 2.98
C LEU A 53 -5.81 6.23 1.97
N VAL A 54 -4.91 7.10 2.43
CA VAL A 54 -3.94 7.78 1.55
C VAL A 54 -3.06 6.77 0.82
N MET A 55 -2.58 5.73 1.50
CA MET A 55 -1.78 4.68 0.86
C MET A 55 -2.62 3.82 -0.10
N LEU A 56 -3.86 3.48 0.25
CA LEU A 56 -4.74 2.62 -0.54
C LEU A 56 -4.99 3.21 -1.93
N PHE A 57 -5.25 4.52 -2.02
CA PHE A 57 -5.45 5.21 -3.29
C PHE A 57 -4.14 5.76 -3.88
N GLY A 58 -3.19 6.18 -3.04
CA GLY A 58 -1.94 6.79 -3.47
C GLY A 58 -0.92 5.80 -4.03
N LEU A 59 -0.78 4.61 -3.44
CA LEU A 59 0.15 3.57 -3.91
C LEU A 59 -0.12 3.10 -5.34
N PRO A 60 -1.35 2.76 -5.76
CA PRO A 60 -1.59 2.34 -7.14
C PRO A 60 -1.26 3.46 -8.14
N ILE A 61 -1.54 4.72 -7.80
CA ILE A 61 -1.19 5.87 -8.65
C ILE A 61 0.33 6.01 -8.72
N LEU A 62 1.02 6.01 -7.58
CA LEU A 62 2.47 6.22 -7.50
C LEU A 62 3.25 5.09 -8.17
N THR A 63 2.85 3.83 -7.93
CA THR A 63 3.47 2.65 -8.58
C THR A 63 3.21 2.63 -10.08
N PHE A 64 2.05 3.09 -10.56
CA PHE A 64 1.78 3.24 -11.99
C PHE A 64 2.72 4.26 -12.65
N PHE A 65 2.91 5.44 -12.04
CA PHE A 65 3.85 6.44 -12.56
C PHE A 65 5.29 5.93 -12.59
N LEU A 66 5.74 5.24 -11.54
CA LEU A 66 7.09 4.65 -11.50
C LEU A 66 7.25 3.48 -12.49
N TRP A 67 6.18 2.71 -12.72
CA TRP A 67 6.17 1.65 -13.72
C TRP A 67 6.32 2.21 -15.13
N LYS A 68 5.68 3.36 -15.43
CA LYS A 68 5.91 4.10 -16.69
C LYS A 68 7.37 4.50 -16.87
N SER A 69 8.05 4.96 -15.80
CA SER A 69 9.50 5.24 -15.83
C SER A 69 10.35 4.00 -16.09
N SER A 70 9.85 2.81 -15.75
CA SER A 70 10.49 1.51 -16.07
C SER A 70 10.19 0.98 -17.48
N LYS A 71 9.62 1.81 -18.37
CA LYS A 71 9.18 1.46 -19.73
C LYS A 71 8.14 0.33 -19.75
N TYR A 72 7.26 0.28 -18.75
CA TYR A 72 6.23 -0.75 -18.60
C TYR A 72 6.77 -2.20 -18.57
N SER A 73 7.99 -2.39 -18.04
CA SER A 73 8.53 -3.74 -17.88
C SER A 73 7.69 -4.54 -16.90
N THR A 74 7.12 -5.66 -17.36
CA THR A 74 6.36 -6.61 -16.53
C THR A 74 7.22 -7.35 -15.51
N LYS A 75 8.55 -7.33 -15.70
CA LYS A 75 9.53 -7.90 -14.75
C LYS A 75 9.94 -6.92 -13.65
N SER A 76 9.39 -5.70 -13.64
CA SER A 76 9.74 -4.69 -12.63
C SER A 76 8.98 -4.93 -11.32
N LEU A 77 9.63 -4.65 -10.19
CA LEU A 77 8.99 -4.69 -8.88
C LEU A 77 7.83 -3.67 -8.76
N TYR A 78 7.87 -2.58 -9.54
CA TYR A 78 6.79 -1.60 -9.62
C TYR A 78 5.50 -2.20 -10.20
N PHE A 79 5.62 -3.12 -11.17
CA PHE A 79 4.47 -3.83 -11.72
C PHE A 79 3.81 -4.74 -10.67
N TYR A 80 4.62 -5.51 -9.92
CA TYR A 80 4.10 -6.35 -8.85
C TYR A 80 3.46 -5.54 -7.72
N ALA A 81 4.09 -4.43 -7.31
CA ALA A 81 3.52 -3.51 -6.32
C ALA A 81 2.19 -2.91 -6.81
N LEU A 82 2.12 -2.53 -8.09
CA LEU A 82 0.88 -2.06 -8.72
C LEU A 82 -0.20 -3.14 -8.63
N MET A 83 0.08 -4.38 -9.05
CA MET A 83 -0.89 -5.48 -8.97
C MET A 83 -1.41 -5.71 -7.55
N ILE A 84 -0.53 -5.75 -6.55
CA ILE A 84 -0.92 -5.93 -5.15
C ILE A 84 -1.79 -4.74 -4.69
N SER A 85 -1.34 -3.51 -4.91
CA SER A 85 -2.08 -2.31 -4.48
C SER A 85 -3.46 -2.18 -5.14
N THR A 86 -3.56 -2.47 -6.44
CA THR A 86 -4.85 -2.50 -7.16
C THR A 86 -5.74 -3.63 -6.65
N ALA A 87 -5.19 -4.83 -6.40
CA ALA A 87 -5.96 -5.92 -5.82
C ALA A 87 -6.50 -5.57 -4.43
N THR A 88 -5.67 -4.98 -3.56
CA THR A 88 -6.09 -4.49 -2.24
C THR A 88 -7.23 -3.48 -2.35
N LEU A 89 -7.13 -2.51 -3.27
CA LEU A 89 -8.17 -1.51 -3.51
C LEU A 89 -9.48 -2.15 -4.00
N LEU A 90 -9.41 -3.11 -4.91
CA LEU A 90 -10.60 -3.82 -5.39
C LEU A 90 -11.25 -4.65 -4.29
N VAL A 91 -10.47 -5.39 -3.51
CA VAL A 91 -10.97 -6.20 -2.38
C VAL A 91 -11.61 -5.31 -1.32
N PHE A 92 -10.98 -4.17 -0.99
CA PHE A 92 -11.54 -3.16 -0.10
C PHE A 92 -12.94 -2.71 -0.58
N LEU A 93 -13.03 -2.29 -1.84
CA LEU A 93 -14.30 -1.81 -2.42
C LEU A 93 -15.37 -2.91 -2.46
N LEU A 94 -14.99 -4.14 -2.80
CA LEU A 94 -15.92 -5.27 -2.84
C LEU A 94 -16.47 -5.59 -1.45
N VAL A 95 -15.62 -5.67 -0.43
CA VAL A 95 -16.07 -5.98 0.93
C VAL A 95 -16.92 -4.86 1.50
N GLU A 96 -16.53 -3.61 1.30
CA GLU A 96 -17.28 -2.47 1.82
C GLU A 96 -18.62 -2.28 1.08
N SER A 97 -18.71 -2.64 -0.21
CA SER A 97 -19.97 -2.63 -0.96
C SER A 97 -20.96 -3.71 -0.53
N ASN A 98 -20.52 -4.75 0.19
CA ASN A 98 -21.36 -5.87 0.63
C ASN A 98 -21.74 -5.80 2.13
N LYS A 99 -21.27 -4.78 2.86
CA LYS A 99 -21.67 -4.49 4.24
C LYS A 99 -22.86 -3.53 4.24
#